data_AF-A0A4U2PTA2-F1
#
_entry.id   AF-A0A4U2PTA2-F1
#
_cell.length_a   1.000
_cell.length_b   1.000
_cell.length_c   1.000
_cell.angle_alpha   90.00
_cell.angle_beta   90.00
_cell.angle_gamma   90.00
#
_symmetry.space_group_name_H-M   'P 1'
#
loop_
_entity.id
_entity.type
_entity.pdbx_description
1 polymer ?
#
loop_
_entity_poly.entity_id
_entity_poly.type
_entity_poly.pdbx_seq_one_letter_code
_entity_poly.pdbx_strand_id
1 'polypeptide(L)'
;MQQAGQALKRFRQMSDDEKQRRLERSGISVRWIDDNAADFAVGYAVQIHQLRMLEIRRRTIEGHSKVRAYNPSALDSSSQLSVRMERLAVRTLYTLGLDSGEVTLTLLGERSCQVREVVAQPWLNDRRLDMLYEAAAREDDVQGEDLPAAQGDKQLLIGMDPEFVLVRMPEGRVVPASRYLGRLGVAGCDAVTRRGRTLYPVAELRPAPSDDPVLLLTHLRHAFAAAARRIADRTLIWQAGGMPQSGFPLGGHLHFSGISLNGSLLRALDNYLALPLALLEDKRAARRRPHYGNLGDFRRQPYGGFEYRTLPSFLVSPQLAKGVIGMAFLIASQYPRLQRRPLDEEEAHRAFYEGNRIVLGGYMEPLILDIVLLDVYPQYKAYVGPLLDSLRQGKQWDESRDLRPFWRLS
;
A
#
# COMPACT_ATOMS: atom_id res chain seq x y z
N MET A 1 -23.17 18.83 -5.51
CA MET A 1 -22.01 18.52 -4.64
C MET A 1 -22.00 19.36 -3.34
N GLN A 2 -23.05 19.28 -2.50
CA GLN A 2 -23.19 20.13 -1.30
C GLN A 2 -23.48 19.32 -0.03
N GLN A 3 -22.43 18.68 0.48
CA GLN A 3 -22.07 18.53 1.90
C GLN A 3 -20.65 17.98 1.92
N ALA A 4 -19.75 18.55 2.72
CA ALA A 4 -18.39 18.04 2.83
C ALA A 4 -18.42 16.62 3.42
N GLY A 5 -17.91 15.63 2.67
CA GLY A 5 -17.73 14.28 3.19
C GLY A 5 -16.90 14.28 4.48
N GLN A 6 -17.06 13.25 5.31
CA GLN A 6 -16.40 13.16 6.62
C GLN A 6 -14.86 13.33 6.52
N ALA A 7 -14.25 12.77 5.48
CA ALA A 7 -12.84 12.93 5.17
C ALA A 7 -12.41 14.40 4.97
N LEU A 8 -13.18 15.17 4.19
CA LEU A 8 -12.89 16.59 3.94
C LEU A 8 -13.06 17.43 5.21
N LYS A 9 -14.04 17.11 6.06
CA LYS A 9 -14.21 17.77 7.37
C LYS A 9 -12.99 17.53 8.25
N ARG A 10 -12.52 16.27 8.35
CA ARG A 10 -11.31 15.91 9.10
C ARG A 10 -10.08 16.66 8.59
N PHE A 11 -9.84 16.66 7.27
CA PHE A 11 -8.71 17.37 6.67
C PHE A 11 -8.70 18.87 7.04
N ARG A 12 -9.86 19.53 7.02
CA ARG A 12 -9.98 20.95 7.35
C ARG A 12 -9.78 21.25 8.84
N GLN A 13 -10.10 20.30 9.71
CA GLN A 13 -9.92 20.42 11.15
C GLN A 13 -8.48 20.09 11.60
N MET A 14 -7.73 19.37 10.77
CA MET A 14 -6.33 19.02 11.01
C MET A 14 -5.43 20.27 10.96
N SER A 15 -4.65 20.49 12.02
CA SER A 15 -3.65 21.58 12.03
C SER A 15 -2.50 21.27 11.06
N ASP A 16 -1.78 22.30 10.61
CA ASP A 16 -0.65 22.11 9.70
C ASP A 16 0.49 21.32 10.35
N ASP A 17 0.67 21.43 11.67
CA ASP A 17 1.59 20.61 12.45
C ASP A 17 1.19 19.13 12.43
N GLU A 18 -0.10 18.81 12.56
CA GLU A 18 -0.57 17.43 12.49
C GLU A 18 -0.41 16.87 11.07
N LYS A 19 -0.78 17.65 10.03
CA LYS A 19 -0.54 17.28 8.62
C LYS A 19 0.93 16.98 8.39
N GLN A 20 1.83 17.84 8.85
CA GLN A 20 3.27 17.66 8.72
C GLN A 20 3.74 16.37 9.40
N ARG A 21 3.39 16.16 10.68
CA ARG A 21 3.76 14.93 11.41
C ARG A 21 3.26 13.67 10.71
N ARG A 22 2.05 13.67 10.14
CA ARG A 22 1.49 12.50 9.43
C ARG A 22 2.27 12.19 8.15
N LEU A 23 2.58 13.22 7.38
CA LEU A 23 3.37 13.11 6.15
C LEU A 23 4.80 12.63 6.43
N GLU A 24 5.48 13.22 7.42
CA GLU A 24 6.85 12.85 7.78
C GLU A 24 6.95 11.41 8.31
N ARG A 25 6.03 10.97 9.18
CA ARG A 25 5.93 9.56 9.60
C ARG A 25 5.72 8.61 8.42
N SER A 26 4.97 9.07 7.43
CA SER A 26 4.78 8.37 6.16
C SER A 26 5.95 8.60 5.18
N GLY A 27 7.14 9.00 5.64
CA GLY A 27 8.33 9.14 4.80
C GLY A 27 8.22 10.19 3.69
N ILE A 28 7.34 11.19 3.83
CA ILE A 28 7.16 12.30 2.89
C ILE A 28 7.86 13.53 3.45
N SER A 29 8.73 14.15 2.64
CA SER A 29 9.35 15.43 2.98
C SER A 29 8.36 16.58 2.75
N VAL A 30 8.21 17.45 3.75
CA VAL A 30 7.29 18.58 3.73
C VAL A 30 8.04 19.85 4.12
N ARG A 31 7.69 20.96 3.49
CA ARG A 31 8.02 22.31 3.94
C ARG A 31 6.88 23.20 3.49
N TRP A 32 5.99 23.57 4.40
CA TRP A 32 4.87 24.43 4.04
C TRP A 32 5.36 25.76 3.45
N ILE A 33 4.59 26.32 2.52
CA ILE A 33 4.85 27.68 2.01
C ILE A 33 4.70 28.64 3.20
N ASP A 34 5.73 29.45 3.42
CA ASP A 34 5.73 30.52 4.41
C ASP A 34 5.54 31.85 3.67
N ASP A 35 4.42 32.52 3.90
CA ASP A 35 4.07 33.79 3.27
C ASP A 35 5.04 34.94 3.68
N ASN A 36 5.79 34.76 4.77
CA ASN A 36 6.75 35.73 5.27
C ASN A 36 8.18 35.51 4.76
N ALA A 37 8.44 34.39 4.08
CA ALA A 37 9.75 34.07 3.52
C ALA A 37 9.77 34.33 2.01
N ALA A 38 10.79 35.06 1.53
CA ALA A 38 11.07 35.18 0.11
C ALA A 38 11.65 33.85 -0.42
N ASP A 39 10.78 32.86 -0.65
CA ASP A 39 11.14 31.57 -1.25
C ASP A 39 10.77 31.63 -2.74
N PHE A 40 11.78 31.81 -3.61
CA PHE A 40 11.61 31.69 -5.06
C PHE A 40 11.94 30.26 -5.47
N ALA A 41 10.91 29.48 -5.76
CA ALA A 41 11.07 28.09 -6.18
C ALA A 41 10.21 27.75 -7.39
N VAL A 42 10.77 26.92 -8.27
CA VAL A 42 9.99 26.26 -9.31
C VAL A 42 9.21 25.11 -8.66
N GLY A 43 7.90 25.26 -8.61
CA GLY A 43 6.97 24.24 -8.15
C GLY A 43 6.24 23.52 -9.29
N TYR A 44 5.56 22.44 -8.93
CA TYR A 44 4.68 21.67 -9.78
C TYR A 44 3.37 21.43 -9.05
N ALA A 45 2.25 21.86 -9.63
CA ALA A 45 0.92 21.55 -9.14
C ALA A 45 0.45 20.25 -9.81
N VAL A 46 0.23 19.23 -8.99
CA VAL A 46 -0.24 17.92 -9.43
C VAL A 46 -1.72 17.78 -9.05
N GLN A 47 -2.58 17.65 -10.05
CA GLN A 47 -4.02 17.43 -9.88
C GLN A 47 -4.30 15.94 -9.79
N ILE A 48 -4.91 15.51 -8.70
CA ILE A 48 -5.26 14.11 -8.46
C ILE A 48 -6.77 13.97 -8.33
N HIS A 49 -7.34 12.97 -9.00
CA HIS A 49 -8.71 12.53 -8.80
C HIS A 49 -8.74 11.02 -8.59
N GLN A 50 -9.49 10.50 -7.62
CA GLN A 50 -9.59 9.07 -7.31
C GLN A 50 -8.26 8.29 -7.43
N LEU A 51 -7.20 8.80 -6.79
CA LEU A 51 -5.86 8.18 -6.78
C LEU A 51 -5.17 8.07 -8.16
N ARG A 52 -5.55 8.89 -9.14
CA ARG A 52 -4.88 9.03 -10.44
C ARG A 52 -4.58 10.50 -10.73
N MET A 53 -3.44 10.77 -11.36
CA MET A 53 -3.12 12.11 -11.83
C MET A 53 -3.97 12.49 -13.04
N LEU A 54 -4.65 13.63 -12.96
CA LEU A 54 -5.34 14.25 -14.11
C LEU A 54 -4.38 15.11 -14.92
N GLU A 55 -3.54 15.88 -14.22
CA GLU A 55 -2.65 16.85 -14.86
C GLU A 55 -1.49 17.20 -13.93
N ILE A 56 -0.35 17.55 -14.52
CA ILE A 56 0.76 18.21 -13.84
C ILE A 56 1.15 19.50 -14.56
N ARG A 57 1.19 20.61 -13.83
CA ARG A 57 1.61 21.92 -14.36
C ARG A 57 2.75 22.52 -13.56
N ARG A 58 3.70 23.14 -14.27
CA ARG A 58 4.72 23.96 -13.63
C ARG A 58 4.08 25.23 -13.06
N ARG A 59 4.45 25.60 -11.84
CA ARG A 59 3.92 26.75 -11.10
C ARG A 59 5.08 27.49 -10.44
N THR A 60 5.18 28.80 -10.64
CA THR A 60 6.14 29.63 -9.89
C THR A 60 5.60 29.84 -8.48
N ILE A 61 6.45 29.61 -7.47
CA ILE A 61 6.17 29.91 -6.07
C ILE A 61 6.97 31.17 -5.74
N GLU A 62 6.29 32.28 -5.49
CA GLU A 62 6.89 33.55 -5.06
C GLU A 62 6.31 33.95 -3.69
N GLY A 63 7.19 34.14 -2.70
CA GLY A 63 6.83 34.78 -1.44
C GLY A 63 6.65 36.29 -1.64
N HIS A 64 5.54 36.83 -1.13
CA HIS A 64 5.13 38.24 -1.08
C HIS A 64 4.14 38.78 -2.13
N SER A 65 3.76 38.03 -3.18
CA SER A 65 2.64 38.43 -4.04
C SER A 65 1.94 37.22 -4.63
N LYS A 66 0.61 37.16 -4.48
CA LYS A 66 -0.27 36.06 -4.92
C LYS A 66 -0.32 35.85 -6.45
N VAL A 67 0.70 36.25 -7.21
CA VAL A 67 0.78 36.02 -8.65
C VAL A 67 1.26 34.59 -8.89
N ARG A 68 0.33 33.65 -8.73
CA ARG A 68 0.52 32.24 -9.07
C ARG A 68 0.35 32.11 -10.59
N ALA A 69 1.46 32.13 -11.33
CA ALA A 69 1.43 31.89 -12.78
C ALA A 69 1.64 30.40 -13.08
N TYR A 70 0.69 29.79 -13.78
CA TYR A 70 0.85 28.45 -14.35
C TYR A 70 1.54 28.56 -15.70
N ASN A 71 2.56 27.74 -15.94
CA ASN A 71 3.01 27.53 -17.31
C ASN A 71 1.93 26.71 -18.05
N PRO A 72 1.45 27.15 -19.23
CA PRO A 72 0.46 26.41 -20.00
C PRO A 72 0.99 25.07 -20.54
N SER A 73 2.31 24.90 -20.58
CA SER A 73 2.95 23.65 -21.04
C SER A 73 2.89 22.60 -19.93
N ALA A 74 2.08 21.57 -20.13
CA ALA A 74 2.11 20.37 -19.29
C ALA A 74 3.48 19.68 -19.43
N LEU A 75 3.98 19.10 -18.33
CA LEU A 75 5.09 18.15 -18.42
C LEU A 75 4.63 16.92 -19.18
N ASP A 76 5.55 16.26 -19.88
CA ASP A 76 5.31 14.94 -20.44
C ASP A 76 4.92 13.97 -19.32
N SER A 77 3.66 13.55 -19.35
CA SER A 77 3.05 12.63 -18.38
C SER A 77 3.78 11.27 -18.32
N SER A 78 4.53 10.90 -19.35
CA SER A 78 5.29 9.65 -19.43
C SER A 78 6.71 9.73 -18.83
N SER A 79 7.16 10.93 -18.43
CA SER A 79 8.50 11.10 -17.87
C SER A 79 8.67 10.36 -16.52
N GLN A 80 9.87 9.87 -16.22
CA GLN A 80 10.13 9.29 -14.89
C GLN A 80 9.92 10.29 -13.74
N LEU A 81 9.94 11.60 -14.05
CA LEU A 81 9.68 12.64 -13.08
C LEU A 81 8.18 12.76 -12.76
N SER A 82 7.31 12.77 -13.77
CA SER A 82 5.85 12.84 -13.58
C SER A 82 5.35 11.63 -12.79
N VAL A 83 5.80 10.41 -13.12
CA VAL A 83 5.41 9.19 -12.38
C VAL A 83 5.80 9.27 -10.90
N ARG A 84 6.97 9.85 -10.60
CA ARG A 84 7.40 10.06 -9.20
C ARG A 84 6.55 11.10 -8.50
N MET A 85 6.23 12.20 -9.17
CA MET A 85 5.39 13.28 -8.63
C MET A 85 3.95 12.83 -8.40
N GLU A 86 3.37 12.05 -9.33
CA GLU A 86 2.05 11.43 -9.15
C GLU A 86 2.05 10.53 -7.92
N ARG A 87 3.00 9.58 -7.82
CA ARG A 87 3.08 8.68 -6.66
C ARG A 87 3.19 9.44 -5.34
N LEU A 88 4.01 10.49 -5.32
CA LEU A 88 4.16 11.33 -4.13
C LEU A 88 2.86 12.09 -3.81
N ALA A 89 2.23 12.71 -4.80
CA ALA A 89 1.00 13.48 -4.63
C ALA A 89 -0.18 12.60 -4.18
N VAL A 90 -0.37 11.43 -4.78
CA VAL A 90 -1.36 10.43 -4.37
C VAL A 90 -1.12 10.01 -2.92
N ARG A 91 0.13 9.68 -2.56
CA ARG A 91 0.49 9.29 -1.19
C ARG A 91 0.25 10.43 -0.19
N THR A 92 0.57 11.67 -0.57
CA THR A 92 0.32 12.85 0.26
C THR A 92 -1.16 13.02 0.55
N LEU A 93 -2.01 13.01 -0.50
CA LEU A 93 -3.45 13.15 -0.32
C LEU A 93 -4.03 12.00 0.52
N TYR A 94 -3.66 10.76 0.20
CA TYR A 94 -4.15 9.57 0.90
C TYR A 94 -3.81 9.61 2.40
N THR A 95 -2.58 9.98 2.75
CA THR A 95 -2.08 10.14 4.14
C THR A 95 -2.89 11.17 4.93
N LEU A 96 -3.40 12.19 4.25
CA LEU A 96 -4.23 13.25 4.82
C LEU A 96 -5.73 12.96 4.73
N GLY A 97 -6.12 11.75 4.33
CA GLY A 97 -7.52 11.32 4.27
C GLY A 97 -8.24 11.68 2.98
N LEU A 98 -7.54 12.18 1.96
CA LEU A 98 -8.12 12.64 0.70
C LEU A 98 -7.82 11.67 -0.44
N ASP A 99 -8.77 11.52 -1.36
CA ASP A 99 -8.60 10.71 -2.56
C ASP A 99 -8.49 11.59 -3.83
N SER A 100 -8.67 12.90 -3.68
CA SER A 100 -8.62 13.91 -4.75
C SER A 100 -8.16 15.26 -4.19
N GLY A 101 -7.56 16.08 -5.04
CA GLY A 101 -7.07 17.42 -4.69
C GLY A 101 -5.81 17.81 -5.46
N GLU A 102 -5.29 18.99 -5.14
CA GLU A 102 -4.02 19.49 -5.68
C GLU A 102 -2.92 19.33 -4.63
N VAL A 103 -1.75 18.87 -5.09
CA VAL A 103 -0.51 18.88 -4.30
C VAL A 103 0.53 19.71 -5.04
N THR A 104 1.07 20.73 -4.37
CA THR A 104 2.20 21.50 -4.89
C THR A 104 3.50 20.88 -4.41
N LEU A 105 4.38 20.54 -5.34
CA LEU A 105 5.68 19.91 -5.11
C LEU A 105 6.83 20.79 -5.59
N THR A 106 7.97 20.77 -4.90
CA THR A 106 9.25 21.34 -5.37
C THR A 106 10.33 20.26 -5.44
N LEU A 107 11.35 20.46 -6.28
CA LEU A 107 12.47 19.53 -6.41
C LEU A 107 13.53 19.78 -5.33
N LEU A 108 13.92 18.73 -4.62
CA LEU A 108 15.12 18.64 -3.79
C LEU A 108 16.16 17.87 -4.60
N GLY A 109 16.83 18.54 -5.55
CA GLY A 109 17.77 17.91 -6.48
C GLY A 109 17.10 16.97 -7.50
N GLU A 110 17.87 16.05 -8.09
CA GLU A 110 17.40 15.21 -9.21
C GLU A 110 16.40 14.10 -8.80
N ARG A 111 16.44 13.68 -7.52
CA ARG A 111 15.79 12.44 -7.07
C ARG A 111 14.70 12.62 -6.03
N SER A 112 14.62 13.75 -5.35
CA SER A 112 13.64 13.99 -4.28
C SER A 112 12.71 15.14 -4.62
N CYS A 113 11.47 15.03 -4.15
CA CYS A 113 10.48 16.09 -4.18
C CYS A 113 10.05 16.42 -2.74
N GLN A 114 9.66 17.66 -2.51
CA GLN A 114 9.14 18.14 -1.24
C GLN A 114 7.72 18.66 -1.44
N VAL A 115 6.82 18.35 -0.50
CA VAL A 115 5.45 18.90 -0.48
C VAL A 115 5.49 20.31 0.08
N ARG A 116 4.82 21.24 -0.63
CA ARG A 116 4.75 22.67 -0.26
C ARG A 116 3.35 23.13 0.13
N GLU A 117 2.32 22.60 -0.52
CA GLU A 117 0.92 22.99 -0.30
C GLU A 117 0.01 21.81 -0.67
N VAL A 118 -1.12 21.67 0.03
CA VAL A 118 -2.18 20.71 -0.30
C VAL A 118 -3.52 21.44 -0.31
N VAL A 119 -4.25 21.35 -1.42
CA VAL A 119 -5.58 21.95 -1.57
C VAL A 119 -6.59 20.85 -1.85
N ALA A 120 -7.53 20.65 -0.94
CA ALA A 120 -8.49 19.53 -1.03
C ALA A 120 -9.57 19.72 -2.12
N GLN A 121 -9.88 20.97 -2.47
CA GLN A 121 -10.91 21.30 -3.46
C GLN A 121 -10.45 22.47 -4.37
N PRO A 122 -9.39 22.28 -5.17
CA PRO A 122 -8.84 23.35 -6.00
C PRO A 122 -9.83 23.86 -7.06
N TRP A 123 -10.79 23.03 -7.48
CA TRP A 123 -11.83 23.37 -8.45
C TRP A 123 -12.83 24.44 -7.98
N LEU A 124 -13.01 24.65 -6.67
CA LEU A 124 -13.99 25.64 -6.18
C LEU A 124 -13.67 27.08 -6.60
N ASN A 125 -12.41 27.37 -6.92
CA ASN A 125 -11.94 28.71 -7.29
C ASN A 125 -11.38 28.77 -8.71
N ASP A 126 -11.46 27.68 -9.49
CA ASP A 126 -10.91 27.60 -10.84
C ASP A 126 -11.85 26.79 -11.75
N ARG A 127 -12.56 27.50 -12.64
CA ARG A 127 -13.53 26.91 -13.57
C ARG A 127 -12.91 25.87 -14.51
N ARG A 128 -11.63 25.99 -14.85
CA ARG A 128 -10.94 25.00 -15.69
C ARG A 128 -10.73 23.71 -14.91
N LEU A 129 -10.30 23.82 -13.65
CA LEU A 129 -10.17 22.65 -12.78
C LEU A 129 -11.55 22.03 -12.51
N ASP A 130 -12.59 22.83 -12.32
CA ASP A 130 -13.96 22.31 -12.18
C ASP A 130 -14.36 21.43 -13.37
N MET A 131 -14.21 21.92 -14.60
CA MET A 131 -14.45 21.13 -15.81
C MET A 131 -13.57 19.88 -15.91
N LEU A 132 -12.30 19.97 -15.52
CA LEU A 132 -11.36 18.85 -15.54
C LEU A 132 -11.76 17.73 -14.57
N TYR A 133 -12.13 18.09 -13.34
CA TYR A 133 -12.57 17.13 -12.32
C TYR A 133 -13.95 16.56 -12.63
N GLU A 134 -14.87 17.36 -13.17
CA GLU A 134 -16.18 16.86 -13.63
C GLU A 134 -16.02 15.85 -14.78
N ALA A 135 -15.15 16.12 -15.75
CA ALA A 135 -14.89 15.19 -16.84
C ALA A 135 -14.34 13.86 -16.31
N ALA A 136 -13.36 13.92 -15.41
CA ALA A 136 -12.80 12.74 -14.77
C ALA A 136 -13.84 11.94 -13.97
N ALA A 137 -14.72 12.62 -13.24
CA ALA A 137 -15.80 11.96 -12.50
C ALA A 137 -16.79 11.25 -13.42
N ARG A 138 -17.18 11.88 -14.55
CA ARG A 138 -18.04 11.25 -15.56
C ARG A 138 -17.37 10.02 -16.18
N GLU A 139 -16.07 10.06 -16.44
CA GLU A 139 -15.33 8.88 -16.93
C GLU A 139 -15.32 7.74 -15.92
N ASP A 140 -15.17 8.04 -14.63
CA ASP A 140 -15.23 7.02 -13.57
C ASP A 140 -16.64 6.44 -13.41
N ASP A 141 -17.68 7.25 -13.57
CA ASP A 141 -19.07 6.78 -13.56
C ASP A 141 -19.37 5.90 -14.77
N VAL A 142 -18.94 6.28 -15.99
CA VAL A 142 -19.10 5.45 -17.20
C VAL A 142 -18.33 4.14 -17.07
N GLN A 143 -17.07 4.18 -16.62
CA GLN A 143 -16.32 2.95 -16.32
C GLN A 143 -17.01 2.15 -15.20
N GLY A 144 -17.58 2.84 -14.21
CA GLY A 144 -18.37 2.33 -13.10
C GLY A 144 -19.69 1.68 -13.47
N GLU A 145 -20.34 2.10 -14.56
CA GLU A 145 -21.62 1.63 -15.10
C GLU A 145 -21.45 0.58 -16.22
N ASP A 146 -20.38 0.67 -17.01
CA ASP A 146 -19.95 -0.41 -17.90
C ASP A 146 -19.45 -1.63 -17.11
N LEU A 147 -19.09 -1.45 -15.84
CA LEU A 147 -18.76 -2.53 -14.91
C LEU A 147 -19.99 -3.40 -14.56
N PRO A 148 -21.16 -2.91 -14.10
CA PRO A 148 -22.33 -3.75 -13.81
C PRO A 148 -22.95 -4.41 -15.05
N ALA A 149 -22.92 -3.77 -16.23
CA ALA A 149 -23.43 -4.40 -17.46
C ALA A 149 -22.48 -5.50 -18.01
N ALA A 150 -21.17 -5.42 -17.72
CA ALA A 150 -20.18 -6.45 -18.03
C ALA A 150 -19.83 -7.39 -16.85
N GLN A 151 -20.38 -7.16 -15.65
CA GLN A 151 -20.17 -7.98 -14.43
C GLN A 151 -21.01 -9.24 -14.39
N GLY A 152 -21.81 -9.51 -15.42
CA GLY A 152 -22.27 -10.88 -15.68
C GLY A 152 -21.10 -11.87 -15.83
N ASP A 153 -19.88 -11.41 -16.15
CA ASP A 153 -18.75 -12.28 -16.53
C ASP A 153 -17.37 -11.98 -15.89
N LYS A 154 -17.14 -10.88 -15.14
CA LYS A 154 -15.81 -10.61 -14.53
C LYS A 154 -15.74 -11.03 -13.06
N GLN A 155 -15.28 -12.26 -12.86
CA GLN A 155 -15.04 -12.84 -11.54
C GLN A 155 -13.84 -12.16 -10.85
N LEU A 156 -13.97 -11.83 -9.55
CA LEU A 156 -12.86 -11.32 -8.73
C LEU A 156 -11.71 -12.32 -8.76
N LEU A 157 -10.54 -11.87 -9.21
CA LEU A 157 -9.35 -12.69 -9.31
C LEU A 157 -8.26 -12.09 -8.41
N ILE A 158 -7.71 -12.90 -7.51
CA ILE A 158 -6.61 -12.51 -6.62
C ILE A 158 -5.32 -13.26 -6.99
N GLY A 159 -4.24 -12.51 -7.19
CA GLY A 159 -2.87 -13.00 -7.29
C GLY A 159 -2.02 -12.52 -6.13
N MET A 160 -0.76 -12.94 -6.07
CA MET A 160 0.18 -12.49 -5.04
C MET A 160 1.62 -12.69 -5.48
N ASP A 161 2.53 -11.95 -4.84
CA ASP A 161 3.97 -12.00 -5.04
C ASP A 161 4.74 -11.93 -3.69
N PRO A 162 4.44 -12.81 -2.71
CA PRO A 162 5.05 -12.70 -1.39
C PRO A 162 6.53 -13.12 -1.38
N GLU A 163 7.28 -12.45 -0.52
CA GLU A 163 8.74 -12.47 -0.50
C GLU A 163 9.33 -13.25 0.69
N PHE A 164 10.54 -13.80 0.52
CA PHE A 164 11.34 -14.40 1.59
C PHE A 164 12.84 -14.22 1.34
N VAL A 165 13.67 -14.42 2.38
CA VAL A 165 15.13 -14.36 2.27
C VAL A 165 15.77 -15.69 2.63
N LEU A 166 16.94 -15.94 2.03
CA LEU A 166 17.79 -17.08 2.34
C LEU A 166 18.88 -16.64 3.32
N VAL A 167 19.01 -17.32 4.44
CA VAL A 167 19.96 -16.95 5.49
C VAL A 167 20.85 -18.13 5.82
N ARG A 168 22.15 -17.89 5.88
CA ARG A 168 23.12 -18.87 6.38
C ARG A 168 23.25 -18.70 7.90
N MET A 169 23.10 -19.82 8.59
CA MET A 169 23.30 -19.90 10.04
C MET A 169 24.62 -20.62 10.34
N PRO A 170 25.30 -20.28 11.45
CA PRO A 170 24.86 -19.35 12.50
C PRO A 170 25.18 -17.87 12.23
N GLU A 171 25.84 -17.51 11.12
CA GLU A 171 26.36 -16.15 10.92
C GLU A 171 25.28 -15.09 10.66
N GLY A 172 24.03 -15.51 10.41
CA GLY A 172 22.92 -14.60 10.08
C GLY A 172 23.11 -13.89 8.73
N ARG A 173 23.95 -14.43 7.85
CA ARG A 173 24.30 -13.79 6.58
C ARG A 173 23.24 -14.07 5.52
N VAL A 174 22.63 -13.02 4.99
CA VAL A 174 21.72 -13.12 3.84
C VAL A 174 22.50 -13.58 2.60
N VAL A 175 22.02 -14.66 1.98
CA VAL A 175 22.56 -15.22 0.74
C VAL A 175 21.67 -14.78 -0.42
N PRO A 176 22.22 -14.20 -1.50
CA PRO A 176 21.38 -13.72 -2.59
C PRO A 176 20.54 -14.81 -3.23
N ALA A 177 19.22 -14.60 -3.32
CA ALA A 177 18.29 -15.51 -3.98
C ALA A 177 18.66 -15.78 -5.44
N SER A 178 19.27 -14.81 -6.12
CA SER A 178 19.74 -14.96 -7.51
C SER A 178 20.83 -16.02 -7.72
N ARG A 179 21.41 -16.57 -6.65
CA ARG A 179 22.29 -17.74 -6.76
C ARG A 179 21.54 -19.02 -7.13
N TYR A 180 20.24 -19.06 -6.86
CA TYR A 180 19.40 -20.26 -7.02
C TYR A 180 18.19 -20.02 -7.92
N LEU A 181 17.65 -18.81 -7.93
CA LEU A 181 16.44 -18.44 -8.67
C LEU A 181 16.74 -17.46 -9.80
N GLY A 182 16.10 -17.66 -10.95
CA GLY A 182 16.08 -16.64 -12.01
C GLY A 182 15.30 -15.40 -11.60
N ARG A 183 15.32 -14.34 -12.43
CA ARG A 183 14.52 -13.12 -12.15
C ARG A 183 13.02 -13.37 -12.29
N LEU A 184 12.65 -14.13 -13.31
CA LEU A 184 11.26 -14.42 -13.67
C LEU A 184 10.82 -15.82 -13.25
N GLY A 185 9.51 -16.06 -13.37
CA GLY A 185 8.86 -17.34 -13.12
C GLY A 185 8.18 -17.41 -11.75
N VAL A 186 7.53 -18.55 -11.52
CA VAL A 186 6.73 -18.86 -10.33
C VAL A 186 7.52 -18.75 -9.01
N ALA A 187 8.84 -18.96 -9.08
CA ALA A 187 9.76 -18.64 -7.99
C ALA A 187 10.95 -17.92 -8.62
N GLY A 188 11.11 -16.64 -8.30
CA GLY A 188 12.14 -15.77 -8.83
C GLY A 188 12.84 -14.94 -7.76
N CYS A 189 13.55 -13.89 -8.18
CA CYS A 189 14.17 -12.94 -7.27
C CYS A 189 13.86 -11.49 -7.65
N ASP A 190 13.79 -10.62 -6.65
CA ASP A 190 13.53 -9.19 -6.82
C ASP A 190 14.78 -8.33 -6.55
N ALA A 191 14.82 -7.17 -7.20
CA ALA A 191 15.92 -6.23 -7.22
C ALA A 191 15.91 -5.30 -6.00
N VAL A 192 17.00 -5.31 -5.25
CA VAL A 192 17.28 -4.32 -4.19
C VAL A 192 18.45 -3.45 -4.63
N THR A 193 18.20 -2.16 -4.83
CA THR A 193 19.25 -1.18 -5.13
C THR A 193 19.82 -0.58 -3.85
N ARG A 194 21.12 -0.75 -3.63
CA ARG A 194 21.84 -0.15 -2.49
C ARG A 194 23.15 0.46 -2.97
N ARG A 195 23.38 1.75 -2.62
CA ARG A 195 24.61 2.50 -2.97
C ARG A 195 24.98 2.41 -4.47
N GLY A 196 23.99 2.56 -5.36
CA GLY A 196 24.20 2.52 -6.81
C GLY A 196 24.43 1.12 -7.42
N ARG A 197 24.35 0.05 -6.61
CA ARG A 197 24.42 -1.34 -7.09
C ARG A 197 23.07 -2.02 -6.93
N THR A 198 22.61 -2.69 -7.97
CA THR A 198 21.40 -3.52 -7.94
C THR A 198 21.78 -4.97 -7.63
N LEU A 199 21.32 -5.46 -6.49
CA LEU A 199 21.46 -6.84 -6.05
C LEU A 199 20.11 -7.53 -6.14
N TYR A 200 20.08 -8.86 -6.09
CA TYR A 200 18.83 -9.64 -6.10
C TYR A 200 18.75 -10.58 -4.88
N PRO A 201 18.69 -9.99 -3.66
CA PRO A 201 18.80 -10.77 -2.44
C PRO A 201 17.50 -11.46 -2.01
N VAL A 202 16.36 -10.95 -2.46
CA VAL A 202 15.03 -11.40 -2.05
C VAL A 202 14.51 -12.44 -3.04
N ALA A 203 13.94 -13.52 -2.53
CA ALA A 203 13.19 -14.50 -3.30
C ALA A 203 11.71 -14.11 -3.29
N GLU A 204 11.04 -14.24 -4.44
CA GLU A 204 9.63 -13.87 -4.60
C GLU A 204 8.87 -15.04 -5.23
N LEU A 205 7.73 -15.41 -4.64
CA LEU A 205 6.84 -16.45 -5.15
C LEU A 205 5.72 -15.81 -5.93
N ARG A 206 5.47 -16.26 -7.16
CA ARG A 206 4.43 -15.74 -8.06
C ARG A 206 3.48 -16.87 -8.45
N PRO A 207 2.65 -17.38 -7.52
CA PRO A 207 1.66 -18.40 -7.82
C PRO A 207 0.66 -17.92 -8.88
N ALA A 208 0.05 -18.87 -9.59
CA ALA A 208 -1.05 -18.54 -10.50
C ALA A 208 -2.21 -17.88 -9.72
N PRO A 209 -2.80 -16.79 -10.25
CA PRO A 209 -3.94 -16.14 -9.61
C PRO A 209 -5.17 -17.05 -9.63
N SER A 210 -6.15 -16.76 -8.77
CA SER A 210 -7.37 -17.56 -8.64
C SER A 210 -8.51 -16.70 -8.09
N ASP A 211 -9.73 -17.10 -8.39
CA ASP A 211 -10.98 -16.56 -7.85
C ASP A 211 -11.46 -17.32 -6.60
N ASP A 212 -10.90 -18.51 -6.37
CA ASP A 212 -11.12 -19.34 -5.19
C ASP A 212 -9.91 -19.23 -4.22
N PRO A 213 -10.13 -18.87 -2.94
CA PRO A 213 -9.08 -18.83 -1.92
C PRO A 213 -8.38 -20.18 -1.68
N VAL A 214 -9.07 -21.32 -1.84
CA VAL A 214 -8.48 -22.66 -1.66
C VAL A 214 -7.50 -22.97 -2.76
N LEU A 215 -7.91 -22.72 -4.00
CA LEU A 215 -7.07 -22.94 -5.17
C LEU A 215 -5.86 -21.99 -5.15
N LEU A 216 -6.03 -20.73 -4.75
CA LEU A 216 -4.92 -19.80 -4.59
C LEU A 216 -3.87 -20.28 -3.58
N LEU A 217 -4.32 -20.80 -2.42
CA LEU A 217 -3.42 -21.39 -1.42
C LEU A 217 -2.68 -22.63 -1.97
N THR A 218 -3.35 -23.41 -2.82
CA THR A 218 -2.74 -24.56 -3.51
C THR A 218 -1.67 -24.12 -4.50
N HIS A 219 -1.93 -23.08 -5.29
CA HIS A 219 -0.93 -22.48 -6.18
C HIS A 219 0.28 -21.94 -5.41
N LEU A 220 0.06 -21.29 -4.25
CA LEU A 220 1.15 -20.84 -3.38
C LEU A 220 2.03 -22.01 -2.91
N ARG A 221 1.43 -23.14 -2.52
CA ARG A 221 2.18 -24.36 -2.17
C ARG A 221 2.99 -24.90 -3.34
N HIS A 222 2.44 -24.89 -4.55
CA HIS A 222 3.18 -25.29 -5.76
C HIS A 222 4.36 -24.35 -6.03
N ALA A 223 4.20 -23.04 -5.80
CA ALA A 223 5.27 -22.07 -5.94
C ALA A 223 6.41 -22.33 -4.95
N PHE A 224 6.09 -22.61 -3.68
CA PHE A 224 7.07 -23.04 -2.69
C PHE A 224 7.80 -24.32 -3.11
N ALA A 225 7.09 -25.34 -3.58
CA ALA A 225 7.70 -26.57 -4.05
C ALA A 225 8.66 -26.32 -5.24
N ALA A 226 8.29 -25.41 -6.14
CA ALA A 226 9.17 -24.99 -7.25
C ALA A 226 10.43 -24.28 -6.76
N ALA A 227 10.31 -23.39 -5.76
CA ALA A 227 11.46 -22.77 -5.12
C ALA A 227 12.36 -23.81 -4.43
N ALA A 228 11.77 -24.76 -3.70
CA ALA A 228 12.49 -25.77 -2.93
C ALA A 228 13.30 -26.72 -3.81
N ARG A 229 12.80 -27.04 -5.02
CA ARG A 229 13.55 -27.82 -6.02
C ARG A 229 14.79 -27.09 -6.54
N ARG A 230 14.77 -25.75 -6.59
CA ARG A 230 15.90 -24.94 -7.09
C ARG A 230 16.91 -24.59 -6.00
N ILE A 231 16.45 -24.34 -4.79
CA ILE A 231 17.28 -24.00 -3.64
C ILE A 231 17.57 -25.29 -2.86
N ALA A 232 18.47 -26.12 -3.40
CA ALA A 232 18.84 -27.41 -2.81
C ALA A 232 19.78 -27.28 -1.59
N ASP A 233 20.35 -26.10 -1.32
CA ASP A 233 21.27 -25.86 -0.20
C ASP A 233 20.52 -25.95 1.15
N ARG A 234 20.70 -27.08 1.83
CA ARG A 234 20.08 -27.38 3.13
C ARG A 234 20.67 -26.58 4.29
N THR A 235 21.85 -26.00 4.11
CA THR A 235 22.52 -25.18 5.14
C THR A 235 21.90 -23.79 5.29
N LEU A 236 21.01 -23.41 4.37
CA LEU A 236 20.25 -22.16 4.44
C LEU A 236 18.93 -22.39 5.14
N ILE A 237 18.52 -21.43 5.98
CA ILE A 237 17.14 -21.31 6.43
C ILE A 237 16.41 -20.28 5.58
N TRP A 238 15.09 -20.41 5.49
CA TRP A 238 14.25 -19.47 4.77
C TRP A 238 13.44 -18.66 5.77
N GLN A 239 13.54 -17.34 5.71
CA GLN A 239 12.84 -16.45 6.63
C GLN A 239 11.92 -15.51 5.87
N ALA A 240 10.76 -15.23 6.47
CA ALA A 240 9.74 -14.33 5.98
C ALA A 240 9.22 -13.46 7.13
N GLY A 241 8.37 -12.48 6.82
CA GLY A 241 7.84 -11.51 7.79
C GLY A 241 7.99 -10.08 7.30
N GLY A 242 7.88 -9.11 8.21
CA GLY A 242 8.05 -7.70 7.88
C GLY A 242 9.51 -7.30 7.69
N MET A 243 10.40 -7.73 8.56
CA MET A 243 11.84 -7.46 8.42
C MET A 243 12.65 -8.51 9.20
N PRO A 244 12.65 -9.78 8.74
CA PRO A 244 13.29 -10.88 9.48
C PRO A 244 14.79 -10.64 9.65
N GLN A 245 15.43 -10.02 8.66
CA GLN A 245 16.82 -9.59 8.67
C GLN A 245 16.93 -8.08 8.55
N SER A 246 17.82 -7.48 9.35
CA SER A 246 18.02 -6.02 9.37
C SER A 246 18.40 -5.50 7.98
N GLY A 247 17.63 -4.52 7.48
CA GLY A 247 17.84 -3.92 6.16
C GLY A 247 17.27 -4.72 4.98
N PHE A 248 16.50 -5.78 5.24
CA PHE A 248 15.76 -6.55 4.23
C PHE A 248 14.27 -6.56 4.58
N PRO A 249 13.54 -5.46 4.28
CA PRO A 249 12.08 -5.47 4.39
C PRO A 249 11.49 -6.39 3.31
N LEU A 250 10.45 -7.18 3.64
CA LEU A 250 9.87 -8.18 2.72
C LEU A 250 8.35 -8.05 2.50
N GLY A 251 7.91 -7.96 1.27
CA GLY A 251 6.52 -7.74 0.87
C GLY A 251 5.67 -9.00 0.90
N GLY A 252 4.38 -8.82 1.19
CA GLY A 252 3.34 -9.78 0.87
C GLY A 252 2.32 -9.11 -0.06
N HIS A 253 2.72 -8.73 -1.29
CA HIS A 253 1.79 -7.98 -2.13
C HIS A 253 0.70 -8.89 -2.70
N LEU A 254 -0.48 -8.28 -2.86
CA LEU A 254 -1.70 -8.93 -3.32
C LEU A 254 -2.18 -8.21 -4.57
N HIS A 255 -2.49 -8.96 -5.62
CA HIS A 255 -2.99 -8.43 -6.88
C HIS A 255 -4.49 -8.64 -6.95
N PHE A 256 -5.25 -7.61 -7.30
CA PHE A 256 -6.70 -7.65 -7.43
C PHE A 256 -7.09 -7.31 -8.87
N SER A 257 -7.88 -8.17 -9.50
CA SER A 257 -8.47 -7.98 -10.82
C SER A 257 -9.97 -8.28 -10.77
N GLY A 258 -10.74 -7.73 -11.71
CA GLY A 258 -12.21 -7.81 -11.66
C GLY A 258 -12.85 -6.87 -10.64
N ILE A 259 -12.06 -5.99 -10.00
CA ILE A 259 -12.53 -4.96 -9.06
C ILE A 259 -11.79 -3.65 -9.31
N SER A 260 -12.52 -2.53 -9.24
CA SER A 260 -11.97 -1.20 -9.45
C SER A 260 -11.22 -0.68 -8.23
N LEU A 261 -9.99 -0.20 -8.46
CA LEU A 261 -9.22 0.51 -7.45
C LEU A 261 -9.89 1.85 -7.11
N ASN A 262 -10.22 2.05 -5.84
CA ASN A 262 -10.67 3.33 -5.30
C ASN A 262 -10.18 3.51 -3.85
N GLY A 263 -10.28 4.73 -3.32
CA GLY A 263 -9.84 5.06 -1.96
C GLY A 263 -10.54 4.27 -0.86
N SER A 264 -11.82 3.93 -1.06
CA SER A 264 -12.59 3.17 -0.07
C SER A 264 -12.10 1.72 0.06
N LEU A 265 -11.79 1.05 -1.05
CA LEU A 265 -11.20 -0.29 -1.06
C LEU A 265 -9.80 -0.28 -0.43
N LEU A 266 -8.93 0.68 -0.81
CA LEU A 266 -7.60 0.78 -0.19
C LEU A 266 -7.68 1.02 1.32
N ARG A 267 -8.56 1.91 1.78
CA ARG A 267 -8.73 2.15 3.21
C ARG A 267 -9.29 0.93 3.92
N ALA A 268 -10.17 0.15 3.29
CA ALA A 268 -10.64 -1.11 3.85
C ALA A 268 -9.49 -2.12 3.98
N LEU A 269 -8.63 -2.26 2.96
CA LEU A 269 -7.43 -3.10 3.03
C LEU A 269 -6.47 -2.63 4.13
N ASP A 270 -6.20 -1.33 4.24
CA ASP A 270 -5.33 -0.80 5.29
C ASP A 270 -5.88 -1.05 6.70
N ASN A 271 -7.17 -0.79 6.93
CA ASN A 271 -7.75 -0.88 8.27
C ASN A 271 -8.11 -2.31 8.69
N TYR A 272 -8.53 -3.18 7.75
CA TYR A 272 -9.00 -4.54 8.05
C TYR A 272 -7.99 -5.63 7.66
N LEU A 273 -6.88 -5.29 7.00
CA LEU A 273 -5.80 -6.24 6.68
C LEU A 273 -4.44 -5.76 7.20
N ALA A 274 -3.95 -4.58 6.79
CA ALA A 274 -2.62 -4.13 7.21
C ALA A 274 -2.52 -3.85 8.71
N LEU A 275 -3.48 -3.13 9.29
CA LEU A 275 -3.48 -2.82 10.73
C LEU A 275 -3.56 -4.10 11.59
N PRO A 276 -4.45 -5.09 11.32
CA PRO A 276 -4.41 -6.37 12.01
C PRO A 276 -3.07 -7.10 11.86
N LEU A 277 -2.46 -7.13 10.68
CA LEU A 277 -1.15 -7.78 10.51
C LEU A 277 -0.02 -7.03 11.24
N ALA A 278 -0.11 -5.71 11.36
CA ALA A 278 0.82 -4.90 12.16
C ALA A 278 0.80 -5.25 13.66
N LEU A 279 -0.30 -5.85 14.16
CA LEU A 279 -0.40 -6.38 15.52
C LEU A 279 0.22 -7.77 15.67
N LEU A 280 0.40 -8.53 14.60
CA LEU A 280 0.92 -9.90 14.68
C LEU A 280 2.40 -10.00 14.32
N GLU A 281 2.92 -9.01 13.59
CA GLU A 281 4.31 -8.96 13.15
C GLU A 281 5.33 -8.62 14.23
N ASP A 282 6.61 -8.89 13.92
CA ASP A 282 7.73 -8.52 14.77
C ASP A 282 7.86 -6.99 14.84
N LYS A 283 8.17 -6.45 16.02
CA LYS A 283 8.33 -4.99 16.24
C LYS A 283 9.32 -4.33 15.27
N ARG A 284 10.32 -5.08 14.77
CA ARG A 284 11.31 -4.61 13.79
C ARG A 284 10.65 -4.18 12.49
N ALA A 285 9.53 -4.80 12.12
CA ALA A 285 8.79 -4.52 10.91
C ALA A 285 8.38 -3.05 10.83
N ALA A 286 8.06 -2.36 11.94
CA ALA A 286 7.66 -0.94 11.93
C ALA A 286 8.60 -0.03 11.12
N ARG A 287 9.91 -0.31 11.11
CA ARG A 287 10.94 0.47 10.39
C ARG A 287 10.79 0.45 8.88
N ARG A 288 10.05 -0.52 8.30
CA ARG A 288 9.80 -0.58 6.85
C ARG A 288 8.78 0.47 6.42
N ARG A 289 7.74 0.71 7.23
CA ARG A 289 6.48 1.34 6.83
C ARG A 289 6.66 2.73 6.20
N PRO A 290 7.62 3.59 6.62
CA PRO A 290 7.86 4.88 5.96
C PRO A 290 8.40 4.78 4.51
N HIS A 291 9.00 3.65 4.12
CA HIS A 291 9.70 3.51 2.83
C HIS A 291 9.27 2.29 2.01
N TYR A 292 8.68 1.29 2.65
CA TYR A 292 8.27 0.04 2.05
C TYR A 292 7.08 -0.52 2.84
N GLY A 293 5.90 -0.61 2.21
CA GLY A 293 4.68 -0.99 2.91
C GLY A 293 4.03 0.14 3.70
N ASN A 294 4.00 1.36 3.14
CA ASN A 294 3.22 2.45 3.72
C ASN A 294 1.72 2.21 3.53
N LEU A 295 0.91 2.91 4.32
CA LEU A 295 -0.54 2.92 4.11
C LEU A 295 -0.87 3.45 2.72
N GLY A 296 -1.83 2.81 2.06
CA GLY A 296 -2.24 3.14 0.69
C GLY A 296 -1.16 2.92 -0.37
N ASP A 297 -0.15 2.07 -0.12
CA ASP A 297 0.82 1.71 -1.16
C ASP A 297 0.18 0.74 -2.16
N PHE A 298 0.12 1.17 -3.42
CA PHE A 298 -0.42 0.38 -4.50
C PHE A 298 0.33 0.64 -5.82
N ARG A 299 0.13 -0.26 -6.77
CA ARG A 299 0.58 -0.09 -8.15
C ARG A 299 -0.51 -0.57 -9.12
N ARG A 300 -0.94 0.29 -10.04
CA ARG A 300 -1.83 -0.12 -11.13
C ARG A 300 -1.10 -1.08 -12.06
N GLN A 301 -1.82 -2.07 -12.58
CA GLN A 301 -1.25 -3.13 -13.41
C GLN A 301 -1.67 -2.97 -14.88
N PRO A 302 -0.77 -3.16 -15.87
CA PRO A 302 -1.11 -2.98 -17.29
C PRO A 302 -2.22 -3.90 -17.80
N TYR A 303 -2.37 -5.09 -17.20
CA TYR A 303 -3.43 -6.06 -17.53
C TYR A 303 -4.79 -5.72 -16.90
N GLY A 304 -4.91 -4.58 -16.22
CA GLY A 304 -6.06 -4.20 -15.42
C GLY A 304 -5.90 -4.55 -13.95
N GLY A 305 -6.68 -3.90 -13.08
CA GLY A 305 -6.57 -4.08 -11.64
C GLY A 305 -5.37 -3.39 -11.01
N PHE A 306 -5.00 -3.84 -9.81
CA PHE A 306 -3.93 -3.23 -9.01
C PHE A 306 -3.25 -4.23 -8.08
N GLU A 307 -2.03 -3.90 -7.68
CA GLU A 307 -1.25 -4.56 -6.65
C GLU A 307 -1.29 -3.71 -5.38
N TYR A 308 -1.66 -4.32 -4.26
CA TYR A 308 -1.65 -3.74 -2.93
C TYR A 308 -0.38 -4.15 -2.18
N ARG A 309 0.39 -3.16 -1.70
CA ARG A 309 1.82 -3.33 -1.37
C ARG A 309 2.16 -3.04 0.09
N THR A 310 1.15 -2.77 0.92
CA THR A 310 1.35 -2.39 2.32
C THR A 310 1.82 -3.56 3.20
N LEU A 311 1.42 -4.79 2.88
CA LEU A 311 1.55 -5.91 3.82
C LEU A 311 3.01 -6.38 4.00
N PRO A 312 3.38 -6.83 5.22
CA PRO A 312 4.56 -7.67 5.40
C PRO A 312 4.38 -9.02 4.68
N SER A 313 5.48 -9.72 4.43
CA SER A 313 5.41 -11.09 3.94
C SER A 313 4.70 -11.97 4.95
N PHE A 314 3.57 -12.54 4.53
CA PHE A 314 2.73 -13.44 5.34
C PHE A 314 3.12 -14.92 5.20
N LEU A 315 4.30 -15.21 4.63
CA LEU A 315 4.81 -16.56 4.41
C LEU A 315 5.31 -17.25 5.68
N VAL A 316 5.23 -16.60 6.84
CA VAL A 316 5.73 -17.14 8.12
C VAL A 316 5.08 -18.49 8.45
N SER A 317 3.82 -18.70 8.09
CA SER A 317 3.16 -20.02 8.19
C SER A 317 2.02 -20.20 7.18
N PRO A 318 1.65 -21.45 6.84
CA PRO A 318 0.48 -21.72 6.00
C PRO A 318 -0.83 -21.21 6.59
N GLN A 319 -0.96 -21.21 7.93
CA GLN A 319 -2.16 -20.73 8.62
C GLN A 319 -2.31 -19.21 8.48
N LEU A 320 -1.21 -18.47 8.62
CA LEU A 320 -1.21 -17.03 8.40
C LEU A 320 -1.55 -16.70 6.94
N ALA A 321 -0.88 -17.34 5.97
CA ALA A 321 -1.17 -17.13 4.56
C ALA A 321 -2.63 -17.44 4.22
N LYS A 322 -3.19 -18.54 4.75
CA LYS A 322 -4.61 -18.88 4.60
C LYS A 322 -5.53 -17.76 5.13
N GLY A 323 -5.21 -17.21 6.30
CA GLY A 323 -5.97 -16.12 6.91
C GLY A 323 -5.91 -14.83 6.09
N VAL A 324 -4.72 -14.45 5.62
CA VAL A 324 -4.53 -13.25 4.78
C VAL A 324 -5.26 -13.37 3.45
N ILE A 325 -5.15 -14.52 2.77
CA ILE A 325 -5.86 -14.79 1.52
C ILE A 325 -7.37 -14.70 1.74
N GLY A 326 -7.91 -15.42 2.73
CA GLY A 326 -9.34 -15.41 3.03
C GLY A 326 -9.86 -14.00 3.39
N MET A 327 -9.08 -13.24 4.15
CA MET A 327 -9.42 -11.86 4.51
C MET A 327 -9.39 -10.94 3.30
N ALA A 328 -8.43 -11.10 2.38
CA ALA A 328 -8.35 -10.30 1.16
C ALA A 328 -9.58 -10.49 0.25
N PHE A 329 -10.03 -11.75 0.04
CA PHE A 329 -11.27 -12.05 -0.70
C PHE A 329 -12.52 -11.47 -0.01
N LEU A 330 -12.63 -11.62 1.31
CA LEU A 330 -13.73 -11.08 2.08
C LEU A 330 -13.76 -9.55 2.01
N ILE A 331 -12.63 -8.87 2.20
CA ILE A 331 -12.56 -7.41 2.11
C ILE A 331 -12.87 -6.94 0.69
N ALA A 332 -12.25 -7.51 -0.34
CA ALA A 332 -12.51 -7.10 -1.72
C ALA A 332 -13.98 -7.22 -2.11
N SER A 333 -14.67 -8.27 -1.64
CA SER A 333 -16.10 -8.46 -1.91
C SER A 333 -17.04 -7.65 -1.02
N GLN A 334 -16.59 -7.18 0.16
CA GLN A 334 -17.45 -6.54 1.16
C GLN A 334 -16.98 -5.15 1.61
N TYR A 335 -15.97 -4.56 0.97
CA TYR A 335 -15.40 -3.28 1.39
C TYR A 335 -16.43 -2.13 1.55
N PRO A 336 -17.54 -2.05 0.78
CA PRO A 336 -18.54 -1.00 0.99
C PRO A 336 -19.27 -1.11 2.33
N ARG A 337 -19.26 -2.29 2.97
CA ARG A 337 -19.84 -2.51 4.31
C ARG A 337 -18.81 -2.31 5.42
N LEU A 338 -17.52 -2.37 5.10
CA LEU A 338 -16.41 -2.21 6.04
C LEU A 338 -15.99 -0.74 6.12
N GLN A 339 -16.63 0.04 6.98
CA GLN A 339 -16.52 1.51 6.98
C GLN A 339 -15.69 2.12 8.13
N ARG A 340 -15.23 1.35 9.12
CA ARG A 340 -14.38 1.90 10.18
C ARG A 340 -13.00 2.26 9.65
N ARG A 341 -12.48 3.41 10.10
CA ARG A 341 -11.20 3.99 9.65
C ARG A 341 -10.33 4.43 10.84
N PRO A 342 -9.95 3.54 11.77
CA PRO A 342 -9.08 3.92 12.88
C PRO A 342 -7.79 4.62 12.39
N LEU A 343 -7.21 4.21 11.27
CA LEU A 343 -6.00 4.85 10.71
C LEU A 343 -6.20 6.30 10.24
N ASP A 344 -7.43 6.80 10.12
CA ASP A 344 -7.67 8.23 9.90
C ASP A 344 -7.39 9.03 11.19
N GLU A 345 -7.44 8.41 12.37
CA GLU A 345 -7.14 9.04 13.65
C GLU A 345 -5.63 9.18 13.86
N GLU A 346 -5.20 10.33 14.39
CA GLU A 346 -3.78 10.64 14.61
C GLU A 346 -3.08 9.63 15.53
N GLU A 347 -3.77 9.19 16.57
CA GLU A 347 -3.24 8.23 17.55
C GLU A 347 -2.98 6.85 16.91
N ALA A 348 -3.96 6.28 16.21
CA ALA A 348 -3.79 5.00 15.52
C ALA A 348 -2.76 5.10 14.39
N HIS A 349 -2.78 6.19 13.61
CA HIS A 349 -1.80 6.43 12.56
C HIS A 349 -0.38 6.47 13.13
N ARG A 350 -0.15 7.21 14.23
CA ARG A 350 1.14 7.23 14.93
C ARG A 350 1.54 5.84 15.40
N ALA A 351 0.64 5.14 16.09
CA ALA A 351 0.88 3.80 16.59
C ALA A 351 1.22 2.81 15.47
N PHE A 352 0.58 2.94 14.30
CA PHE A 352 0.89 2.17 13.11
C PHE A 352 2.29 2.45 12.58
N TYR A 353 2.81 3.67 12.56
CA TYR A 353 4.19 3.88 12.08
C TYR A 353 5.25 3.57 13.15
N GLU A 354 4.95 3.74 14.43
CA GLU A 354 5.87 3.47 15.54
C GLU A 354 5.92 1.99 15.95
N GLY A 355 4.93 1.18 15.54
CA GLY A 355 4.81 -0.20 16.02
C GLY A 355 4.29 -0.30 17.45
N ASN A 356 3.50 0.69 17.90
CA ASN A 356 2.88 0.68 19.21
C ASN A 356 1.63 -0.22 19.21
N ARG A 357 1.87 -1.49 19.50
CA ARG A 357 0.83 -2.53 19.47
C ARG A 357 -0.20 -2.39 20.59
N ILE A 358 0.16 -1.76 21.71
CA ILE A 358 -0.78 -1.56 22.83
C ILE A 358 -1.89 -0.63 22.38
N VAL A 359 -1.51 0.51 21.79
CA VAL A 359 -2.48 1.48 21.23
C VAL A 359 -3.28 0.86 20.09
N LEU A 360 -2.62 0.19 19.13
CA LEU A 360 -3.32 -0.45 18.01
C LEU A 360 -4.30 -1.55 18.48
N GLY A 361 -3.98 -2.27 19.55
CA GLY A 361 -4.84 -3.32 20.11
C GLY A 361 -6.20 -2.80 20.56
N GLY A 362 -6.27 -1.54 21.03
CA GLY A 362 -7.51 -0.90 21.44
C GLY A 362 -8.53 -0.72 20.31
N TYR A 363 -8.09 -0.72 19.06
CA TYR A 363 -8.95 -0.57 17.89
C TYR A 363 -9.47 -1.89 17.32
N MET A 364 -9.02 -3.03 17.84
CA MET A 364 -9.13 -4.30 17.14
C MET A 364 -10.51 -4.95 17.24
N GLU A 365 -11.11 -4.98 18.43
CA GLU A 365 -12.40 -5.67 18.61
C GLU A 365 -13.53 -5.08 17.72
N PRO A 366 -13.69 -3.75 17.58
CA PRO A 366 -14.68 -3.20 16.65
C PRO A 366 -14.47 -3.63 15.18
N LEU A 367 -13.20 -3.73 14.74
CA LEU A 367 -12.89 -4.19 13.37
C LEU A 367 -13.21 -5.67 13.18
N ILE A 368 -12.91 -6.50 14.19
CA ILE A 368 -13.24 -7.93 14.20
C ILE A 368 -14.76 -8.12 14.13
N LEU A 369 -15.52 -7.35 14.91
CA LEU A 369 -16.99 -7.43 14.92
C LEU A 369 -17.59 -7.07 13.57
N ASP A 370 -17.12 -6.01 12.91
CA ASP A 370 -17.59 -5.67 11.57
C ASP A 370 -17.39 -6.83 10.58
N ILE A 371 -16.27 -7.56 10.66
CA ILE A 371 -16.01 -8.73 9.80
C ILE A 371 -16.96 -9.88 10.13
N VAL A 372 -17.12 -10.21 11.42
CA VAL A 372 -17.93 -11.36 11.87
C VAL A 372 -19.42 -11.15 11.60
N LEU A 373 -19.88 -9.89 11.56
CA LEU A 373 -21.27 -9.52 11.28
C LEU A 373 -21.63 -9.52 9.78
N LEU A 374 -20.66 -9.72 8.87
CA LEU A 374 -20.96 -9.85 7.45
C LEU A 374 -21.69 -11.16 7.17
N ASP A 375 -22.77 -11.10 6.39
CA ASP A 375 -23.55 -12.28 5.99
C ASP A 375 -22.71 -13.38 5.32
N VAL A 376 -21.65 -12.98 4.61
CA VAL A 376 -20.72 -13.89 3.92
C VAL A 376 -19.67 -14.51 4.83
N TYR A 377 -19.46 -13.98 6.04
CA TYR A 377 -18.43 -14.45 6.97
C TYR A 377 -18.46 -15.97 7.26
N PRO A 378 -19.63 -16.64 7.42
CA PRO A 378 -19.67 -18.09 7.61
C PRO A 378 -18.92 -18.89 6.54
N GLN A 379 -18.93 -18.42 5.29
CA GLN A 379 -18.20 -19.05 4.17
C GLN A 379 -16.68 -18.90 4.33
N TYR A 380 -16.24 -17.79 4.91
CA TYR A 380 -14.83 -17.45 5.13
C TYR A 380 -14.28 -17.88 6.50
N LYS A 381 -15.15 -18.32 7.43
CA LYS A 381 -14.80 -18.60 8.83
C LYS A 381 -13.63 -19.57 8.97
N ALA A 382 -13.58 -20.62 8.14
CA ALA A 382 -12.50 -21.61 8.17
C ALA A 382 -11.12 -21.06 7.75
N TYR A 383 -11.08 -19.92 7.06
CA TYR A 383 -9.85 -19.22 6.65
C TYR A 383 -9.51 -18.10 7.63
N VAL A 384 -10.50 -17.24 7.90
CA VAL A 384 -10.32 -15.98 8.63
C VAL A 384 -10.40 -16.15 10.14
N GLY A 385 -11.26 -17.04 10.64
CA GLY A 385 -11.47 -17.26 12.09
C GLY A 385 -10.17 -17.46 12.88
N PRO A 386 -9.26 -18.36 12.48
CA PRO A 386 -8.01 -18.56 13.21
C PRO A 386 -7.08 -17.34 13.24
N LEU A 387 -7.14 -16.47 12.23
CA LEU A 387 -6.42 -15.20 12.23
C LEU A 387 -7.02 -14.24 13.27
N LEU A 388 -8.36 -14.15 13.33
CA LEU A 388 -9.08 -13.34 14.32
C LEU A 388 -8.81 -13.82 15.75
N ASP A 389 -8.80 -15.13 15.98
CA ASP A 389 -8.47 -15.71 17.27
C ASP A 389 -7.03 -15.38 17.69
N SER A 390 -6.11 -15.37 16.73
CA SER A 390 -4.72 -14.98 16.98
C SER A 390 -4.59 -13.52 17.39
N LEU A 391 -5.37 -12.62 16.78
CA LEU A 391 -5.45 -11.21 17.17
C LEU A 391 -5.98 -11.04 18.59
N ARG A 392 -7.08 -11.70 18.94
CA ARG A 392 -7.67 -11.64 20.29
C ARG A 392 -6.75 -12.19 21.36
N GLN A 393 -5.96 -13.21 21.04
CA GLN A 393 -4.98 -13.80 21.94
C GLN A 393 -3.68 -12.99 22.03
N GLY A 394 -3.55 -11.88 21.29
CA GLY A 394 -2.34 -11.06 21.28
C GLY A 394 -1.11 -11.80 20.75
N LYS A 395 -1.31 -12.80 19.88
CA LYS A 395 -0.21 -13.63 19.36
C LYS A 395 0.80 -12.79 18.56
N GLN A 396 2.00 -13.32 18.47
CA GLN A 396 3.07 -12.82 17.62
C GLN A 396 3.59 -13.97 16.79
N TRP A 397 3.89 -13.73 15.52
CA TRP A 397 4.64 -14.70 14.76
C TRP A 397 6.15 -14.47 14.91
N ASP A 398 6.92 -15.54 14.77
CA ASP A 398 8.38 -15.51 14.90
C ASP A 398 9.03 -15.50 13.52
N GLU A 399 9.51 -14.32 13.11
CA GLU A 399 10.16 -14.08 11.83
C GLU A 399 11.59 -14.65 11.75
N SER A 400 12.14 -15.16 12.86
CA SER A 400 13.50 -15.72 12.92
C SER A 400 13.56 -17.19 12.52
N ARG A 401 12.43 -17.89 12.44
CA ARG A 401 12.38 -19.33 12.20
C ARG A 401 12.53 -19.67 10.73
N ASP A 402 13.11 -20.85 10.48
CA ASP A 402 13.05 -21.46 9.16
C ASP A 402 11.59 -21.81 8.84
N LEU A 403 11.07 -21.26 7.74
CA LEU A 403 9.69 -21.51 7.31
C LEU A 403 9.51 -22.91 6.70
N ARG A 404 10.59 -23.55 6.22
CA ARG A 404 10.50 -24.82 5.45
C ARG A 404 9.73 -25.94 6.18
N PRO A 405 9.97 -26.21 7.47
CA PRO A 405 9.23 -27.26 8.19
C PRO A 405 7.71 -26.99 8.28
N PHE A 406 7.31 -25.72 8.44
CA PHE A 406 5.90 -25.34 8.52
C PHE A 406 5.17 -25.53 7.21
N TRP A 407 5.86 -25.27 6.10
CA TRP A 407 5.34 -25.46 4.75
C TRP A 407 5.54 -26.89 4.22
N ARG A 408 6.13 -27.79 5.02
CA ARG A 408 6.45 -29.18 4.65
C ARG A 408 7.34 -29.25 3.40
N LEU A 409 8.29 -28.33 3.31
CA LEU A 409 9.30 -28.29 2.25
C LEU A 409 10.48 -29.14 2.72
N SER A 410 10.40 -30.44 2.40
CA SER A 410 11.43 -31.44 2.72
C SER A 410 12.80 -30.97 2.34
#